data_AF-A0A9D6CGC2-F1
#
_entry.id   AF-A0A9D6CGC2-F1
#
_cell.length_a   1.000
_cell.length_b   1.000
_cell.length_c   1.000
_cell.angle_alpha   90.00
_cell.angle_beta   90.00
_cell.angle_gamma   90.00
#
_symmetry.space_group_name_H-M   'P 1'
#
loop_
_entity.id
_entity.type
_entity.pdbx_description
1 polymer ?
#
loop_
_entity_poly.entity_id
_entity_poly.type
_entity_poly.pdbx_seq_one_letter_code
_entity_poly.pdbx_strand_id
1 'polypeptide(L)'
;MDSAAFPRPASGQCRALALAAALGLAALVAGFATGCDSSAGGLGALFARTGGESFVARRAALAIWYDKRPSGSIIKHGLLVLDSPARASGSYGGEGKYLVTAAPAVFRKIDDVLGNRLPVQKGIPLTFAVGEPAPVRIERIGPRGSRELVQEGRVAFLEVVCN
;
A
#
# COMPACT_ATOMS: atom_id res chain seq x y z
N MET A 1 42.24 4.99 18.55
CA MET A 1 42.93 3.70 18.74
C MET A 1 42.04 2.90 19.65
N ASP A 2 41.36 1.88 19.13
CA ASP A 2 41.25 0.58 19.77
C ASP A 2 40.50 -0.36 18.83
N SER A 3 41.26 -1.35 18.39
CA SER A 3 40.88 -2.44 17.52
C SER A 3 40.20 -3.52 18.35
N ALA A 4 39.01 -3.97 17.97
CA ALA A 4 38.47 -5.24 18.44
C ALA A 4 38.20 -6.13 17.23
N ALA A 5 39.06 -7.14 17.11
CA ALA A 5 39.10 -8.12 16.06
C ALA A 5 38.07 -9.24 16.28
N PHE A 6 37.73 -9.87 15.15
CA PHE A 6 36.96 -11.09 14.94
C PHE A 6 37.25 -12.24 15.93
N PRO A 7 36.31 -13.19 16.00
CA PRO A 7 36.69 -14.52 15.49
C PRO A 7 35.77 -15.03 14.37
N ARG A 8 36.43 -15.57 13.33
CA ARG A 8 35.85 -16.45 12.32
C ARG A 8 35.79 -17.89 12.87
N PRO A 9 34.77 -18.69 12.56
CA PRO A 9 34.92 -20.13 12.55
C PRO A 9 35.43 -20.61 11.18
N ALA A 10 36.51 -21.38 11.21
CA ALA A 10 37.09 -22.07 10.08
C ALA A 10 36.62 -23.54 10.04
N SER A 11 36.41 -24.00 8.80
CA SER A 11 36.73 -25.33 8.26
C SER A 11 36.32 -26.61 9.01
N GLY A 12 35.58 -27.49 8.33
CA GLY A 12 35.61 -28.91 8.67
C GLY A 12 34.53 -29.77 8.02
N GLN A 13 34.82 -30.24 6.80
CA GLN A 13 34.59 -31.62 6.33
C GLN A 13 33.21 -32.28 6.56
N CYS A 14 32.55 -32.71 5.49
CA CYS A 14 32.66 -34.11 5.03
C CYS A 14 31.77 -34.35 3.81
N ARG A 15 32.36 -35.06 2.85
CA ARG A 15 31.68 -35.60 1.68
C ARG A 15 30.61 -36.60 2.14
N ALA A 16 29.41 -36.50 1.57
CA ALA A 16 28.58 -37.67 1.36
C ALA A 16 27.82 -37.48 0.04
N LEU A 17 28.34 -38.14 -1.00
CA LEU A 17 27.51 -38.59 -2.11
C LEU A 17 26.42 -39.51 -1.54
N ALA A 18 25.17 -39.27 -1.92
CA ALA A 18 24.15 -40.31 -1.94
C ALA A 18 23.22 -40.06 -3.12
N LEU A 19 23.48 -40.77 -4.22
CA LEU A 19 22.49 -41.11 -5.23
C LEU A 19 21.50 -42.12 -4.62
N ALA A 20 20.20 -41.83 -4.70
CA ALA A 20 19.10 -42.81 -4.74
C ALA A 20 17.85 -42.03 -5.21
N ALA A 21 17.41 -42.17 -6.46
CA ALA A 21 16.57 -43.24 -6.99
C ALA A 21 15.08 -43.11 -6.61
N ALA A 22 14.30 -42.82 -7.66
CA ALA A 22 13.00 -43.41 -8.00
C ALA A 22 11.74 -43.17 -7.13
N LEU A 23 10.76 -42.51 -7.75
CA LEU A 23 9.37 -42.96 -8.01
C LEU A 23 8.59 -43.73 -6.91
N GLY A 24 7.40 -43.21 -6.57
CA GLY A 24 6.28 -43.97 -5.96
C GLY A 24 5.39 -43.08 -5.09
N LEU A 25 4.36 -42.43 -5.64
CA LEU A 25 2.94 -42.83 -5.67
C LEU A 25 2.20 -42.78 -4.30
N ALA A 26 1.39 -41.73 -4.17
CA ALA A 26 0.00 -41.67 -3.66
C ALA A 26 -0.39 -42.02 -2.20
N ALA A 27 -1.43 -41.27 -1.80
CA ALA A 27 -2.46 -41.49 -0.77
C ALA A 27 -2.22 -40.83 0.61
N LEU A 28 -2.87 -39.70 0.92
CA LEU A 28 -4.26 -39.53 1.39
C LEU A 28 -4.42 -39.99 2.85
N VAL A 29 -4.71 -39.05 3.76
CA VAL A 29 -5.73 -39.11 4.84
C VAL A 29 -5.48 -38.00 5.87
N ALA A 30 -6.55 -37.24 6.11
CA ALA A 30 -6.98 -36.49 7.31
C ALA A 30 -5.92 -35.66 8.10
N GLY A 31 -6.16 -34.41 8.46
CA GLY A 31 -7.42 -33.77 8.83
C GLY A 31 -7.15 -32.90 10.07
N PHE A 32 -8.02 -31.90 10.27
CA PHE A 32 -8.16 -31.05 11.47
C PHE A 32 -7.20 -29.87 11.70
N ALA A 33 -7.79 -28.70 11.41
CA ALA A 33 -7.97 -27.57 12.33
C ALA A 33 -6.84 -26.55 12.53
N THR A 34 -7.29 -25.30 12.67
CA THR A 34 -6.61 -24.05 13.08
C THR A 34 -5.98 -23.26 11.90
N GLY A 35 -6.52 -22.11 11.49
CA GLY A 35 -7.53 -21.28 12.14
C GLY A 35 -8.19 -20.27 11.21
N CYS A 36 -9.40 -19.90 11.60
CA CYS A 36 -10.01 -18.64 11.25
C CYS A 36 -9.08 -17.50 11.67
N ASP A 37 -8.41 -16.87 10.71
CA ASP A 37 -8.21 -15.43 10.76
C ASP A 37 -8.03 -14.91 9.34
N SER A 38 -9.14 -14.52 8.72
CA SER A 38 -9.14 -13.76 7.48
C SER A 38 -10.19 -12.68 7.58
N SER A 39 -9.98 -11.80 8.56
CA SER A 39 -10.55 -10.44 8.57
C SER A 39 -10.01 -9.56 7.42
N ALA A 40 -9.22 -10.11 6.50
CA ALA A 40 -8.81 -9.50 5.22
C ALA A 40 -9.92 -9.48 4.14
N GLY A 41 -11.16 -9.90 4.47
CA GLY A 41 -12.23 -10.08 3.48
C GLY A 41 -13.09 -8.85 3.17
N GLY A 42 -12.96 -7.74 3.91
CA GLY A 42 -13.89 -6.61 3.77
C GLY A 42 -13.59 -5.71 2.57
N LEU A 43 -12.34 -5.25 2.46
CA LEU A 43 -11.96 -4.18 1.53
C LEU A 43 -11.14 -4.71 0.33
N GLY A 44 -10.25 -5.69 0.54
CA GLY A 44 -9.55 -6.38 -0.57
C GLY A 44 -10.50 -7.02 -1.59
N ALA A 45 -11.61 -7.64 -1.13
CA ALA A 45 -12.66 -8.15 -2.01
C ALA A 45 -13.46 -7.04 -2.71
N LEU A 46 -13.66 -5.89 -2.03
CA LEU A 46 -14.26 -4.70 -2.65
C LEU A 46 -13.37 -4.17 -3.79
N PHE A 47 -12.05 -4.13 -3.63
CA PHE A 47 -11.13 -3.71 -4.70
C PHE A 47 -11.07 -4.69 -5.87
N ALA A 48 -11.06 -6.00 -5.60
CA ALA A 48 -11.14 -7.03 -6.63
C ALA A 48 -12.46 -6.94 -7.45
N ARG A 49 -13.53 -6.42 -6.85
CA ARG A 49 -14.85 -6.28 -7.47
C ARG A 49 -15.10 -4.93 -8.13
N THR A 50 -14.43 -3.86 -7.69
CA THR A 50 -14.69 -2.48 -8.16
C THR A 50 -13.72 -1.98 -9.23
N GLY A 51 -12.63 -2.71 -9.53
CA GLY A 51 -11.66 -2.27 -10.53
C GLY A 51 -11.05 -0.93 -10.13
N GLY A 52 -10.29 -0.92 -9.04
CA GLY A 52 -9.63 0.31 -8.58
C GLY A 52 -8.56 0.76 -9.57
N GLU A 53 -8.68 2.00 -10.06
CA GLU A 53 -7.62 2.65 -10.81
C GLU A 53 -6.52 3.13 -9.84
N SER A 54 -5.30 3.24 -10.34
CA SER A 54 -4.12 3.46 -9.50
C SER A 54 -3.28 4.67 -9.91
N PHE A 55 -2.70 5.32 -8.92
CA PHE A 55 -1.69 6.37 -9.08
C PHE A 55 -0.42 6.02 -8.34
N VAL A 56 0.67 6.65 -8.72
CA VAL A 56 1.90 6.64 -7.93
C VAL A 56 2.07 7.97 -7.23
N ALA A 57 2.54 7.94 -5.99
CA ALA A 57 2.86 9.13 -5.22
C ALA A 57 4.25 8.98 -4.57
N ARG A 58 4.92 10.10 -4.32
CA ARG A 58 6.17 10.12 -3.55
C ARG A 58 5.91 9.72 -2.10
N ARG A 59 4.81 10.20 -1.53
CA ARG A 59 4.31 9.79 -0.21
C ARG A 59 2.80 9.57 -0.28
N ALA A 60 2.33 8.56 0.43
CA ALA A 60 0.91 8.31 0.63
C ALA A 60 0.68 7.84 2.07
N ALA A 61 -0.35 8.37 2.74
CA ALA A 61 -0.74 7.94 4.08
C ALA A 61 -2.24 8.15 4.31
N LEU A 62 -2.82 7.35 5.20
CA LEU A 62 -4.11 7.62 5.78
C LEU A 62 -3.95 8.45 7.06
N ALA A 63 -4.76 9.48 7.17
CA ALA A 63 -4.83 10.38 8.31
C ALA A 63 -6.28 10.62 8.71
N ILE A 64 -6.49 11.49 9.71
CA ILE A 64 -7.81 11.89 10.17
C ILE A 64 -7.99 13.38 9.94
N TRP A 65 -9.05 13.75 9.23
CA TRP A 65 -9.52 15.12 9.13
C TRP A 65 -10.54 15.41 10.25
N TYR A 66 -10.37 16.53 10.94
CA TYR A 66 -11.23 16.95 12.05
C TYR A 66 -12.13 18.10 11.62
N ASP A 67 -13.42 17.83 11.42
CA ASP A 67 -14.45 18.85 11.19
C ASP A 67 -14.96 19.37 12.54
N LYS A 68 -14.54 20.60 12.91
CA LYS A 68 -14.99 21.29 14.12
C LYS A 68 -16.22 22.14 13.79
N ARG A 69 -17.34 21.85 14.44
CA ARG A 69 -18.59 22.58 14.22
C ARG A 69 -18.80 23.70 15.25
N PRO A 70 -19.58 24.74 14.91
CA PRO A 70 -19.91 25.82 15.86
C PRO A 70 -20.59 25.33 17.15
N SER A 71 -21.23 24.16 17.11
CA SER A 71 -21.81 23.47 18.28
C SER A 71 -20.77 22.91 19.26
N GLY A 72 -19.48 22.97 18.94
CA GLY A 72 -18.41 22.32 19.72
C GLY A 72 -18.21 20.84 19.40
N SER A 73 -19.04 20.25 18.53
CA SER A 73 -18.90 18.87 18.09
C SER A 73 -17.71 18.71 17.13
N ILE A 74 -16.97 17.61 17.27
CA ILE A 74 -15.84 17.26 16.40
C ILE A 74 -16.17 15.96 15.66
N ILE A 75 -16.24 16.03 14.33
CA ILE A 75 -16.44 14.85 13.48
C ILE A 75 -15.10 14.44 12.89
N LYS A 76 -14.79 13.14 13.00
CA LYS A 76 -13.56 12.55 12.47
C LYS A 76 -13.86 11.92 11.12
N HIS A 77 -13.11 12.29 10.09
CA HIS A 77 -13.21 11.73 8.76
C HIS A 77 -11.88 11.11 8.35
N GLY A 78 -11.93 10.03 7.57
CA GLY A 78 -10.74 9.50 6.93
C GLY A 78 -10.20 10.48 5.88
N LEU A 79 -8.90 10.72 5.93
CA LEU A 79 -8.16 11.59 5.01
C LEU A 79 -7.10 10.77 4.27
N LEU A 80 -7.05 10.87 2.95
CA LEU A 80 -5.91 10.39 2.15
C LEU A 80 -4.96 11.56 1.92
N VAL A 81 -3.71 11.43 2.35
CA VAL A 81 -2.66 12.43 2.11
C VAL A 81 -1.74 11.93 1.00
N LEU A 82 -1.59 12.72 -0.07
CA LEU A 82 -0.73 12.43 -1.21
C LEU A 82 0.29 13.54 -1.44
N ASP A 83 1.55 13.17 -1.58
CA ASP A 83 2.63 14.05 -2.03
C ASP A 83 3.07 13.67 -3.44
N SER A 84 3.00 14.65 -4.34
CA SER A 84 3.42 14.58 -5.73
C SER A 84 2.81 13.37 -6.45
N PRO A 85 1.46 13.27 -6.51
CA PRO A 85 0.81 12.19 -7.24
C PRO A 85 1.10 12.29 -8.75
N ALA A 86 1.09 11.15 -9.42
CA ALA A 86 1.20 11.04 -10.86
C ALA A 86 0.41 9.82 -11.35
N ARG A 87 -0.08 9.86 -12.59
CA ARG A 87 -0.75 8.71 -13.21
C ARG A 87 0.20 7.52 -13.24
N ALA A 88 -0.32 6.34 -12.86
CA ALA A 88 0.44 5.11 -12.99
C ALA A 88 0.69 4.82 -14.48
N SER A 89 1.95 4.78 -14.91
CA SER A 89 2.32 4.38 -16.27
C SER A 89 3.46 3.36 -16.23
N GLY A 90 3.30 2.25 -16.95
CA GLY A 90 4.33 1.22 -17.17
C GLY A 90 4.79 0.46 -15.92
N SER A 91 5.97 -0.18 -16.03
CA SER A 91 6.65 -0.84 -14.91
C SER A 91 7.06 0.20 -13.87
N TYR A 92 6.64 -0.03 -12.63
CA TYR A 92 6.86 0.84 -11.47
C TYR A 92 8.33 0.88 -11.06
N GLY A 93 9.15 1.55 -11.87
CA GLY A 93 10.54 1.84 -11.60
C GLY A 93 10.65 3.00 -10.60
N GLY A 94 11.21 2.72 -9.43
CA GLY A 94 11.51 3.70 -8.41
C GLY A 94 11.21 3.16 -7.02
N GLU A 95 12.26 2.75 -6.33
CA GLU A 95 12.20 2.47 -4.90
C GLU A 95 11.69 3.70 -4.14
N GLY A 96 10.88 3.49 -3.10
CA GLY A 96 10.42 4.58 -2.23
C GLY A 96 9.20 5.35 -2.74
N LYS A 97 8.53 4.88 -3.80
CA LYS A 97 7.21 5.37 -4.21
C LYS A 97 6.09 4.53 -3.60
N TYR A 98 4.89 5.11 -3.53
CA TYR A 98 3.68 4.43 -3.10
C TYR A 98 2.74 4.28 -4.30
N LEU A 99 2.18 3.08 -4.46
CA LEU A 99 1.03 2.84 -5.34
C LEU A 99 -0.24 3.04 -4.51
N VAL A 100 -1.15 3.86 -5.02
CA VAL A 100 -2.43 4.13 -4.37
C VAL A 100 -3.53 3.66 -5.31
N THR A 101 -4.22 2.60 -4.90
CA THR A 101 -5.41 2.08 -5.60
C THR A 101 -6.65 2.62 -4.89
N ALA A 102 -7.53 3.27 -5.64
CA ALA A 102 -8.64 4.01 -5.06
C ALA A 102 -9.94 3.77 -5.84
N ALA A 103 -11.08 3.94 -5.16
CA ALA A 103 -12.37 3.91 -5.83
C ALA A 103 -12.53 5.10 -6.81
N PRO A 104 -13.43 4.99 -7.82
CA PRO A 104 -13.56 5.98 -8.90
C PRO A 104 -13.81 7.42 -8.45
N ALA A 105 -14.44 7.65 -7.30
CA ALA A 105 -14.67 9.01 -6.78
C ALA A 105 -13.37 9.71 -6.36
N VAL A 106 -12.50 9.00 -5.63
CA VAL A 106 -11.17 9.48 -5.24
C VAL A 106 -10.30 9.62 -6.49
N PHE A 107 -10.36 8.63 -7.39
CA PHE A 107 -9.58 8.64 -8.62
C PHE A 107 -9.87 9.88 -9.47
N ARG A 108 -11.14 10.16 -9.76
CA ARG A 108 -11.54 11.34 -10.54
C ARG A 108 -11.03 12.64 -9.90
N LYS A 109 -11.04 12.75 -8.58
CA LYS A 109 -10.55 13.94 -7.88
C LYS A 109 -9.05 14.14 -8.05
N ILE A 110 -8.28 13.05 -7.94
CA ILE A 110 -6.84 13.08 -8.20
C ILE A 110 -6.58 13.39 -9.68
N ASP A 111 -7.34 12.79 -10.59
CA ASP A 111 -7.19 13.04 -12.03
C ASP A 111 -7.52 14.49 -12.41
N ASP A 112 -8.52 15.11 -11.78
CA ASP A 112 -8.84 16.53 -11.97
C ASP A 112 -7.71 17.45 -11.46
N VAL A 113 -7.03 17.07 -10.37
CA VAL A 113 -5.83 17.77 -9.89
C VAL A 113 -4.69 17.63 -10.90
N LEU A 114 -4.40 16.41 -11.37
CA LEU A 114 -3.32 16.15 -12.32
C LEU A 114 -3.60 16.75 -13.70
N GLY A 115 -4.86 16.82 -14.10
CA GLY A 115 -5.34 17.44 -15.33
C GLY A 115 -5.50 18.96 -15.24
N ASN A 116 -5.09 19.58 -14.13
CA ASN A 116 -5.16 21.03 -13.88
C ASN A 116 -6.59 21.60 -13.96
N ARG A 117 -7.62 20.78 -13.70
CA ARG A 117 -9.01 21.21 -13.57
C ARG A 117 -9.32 21.72 -12.16
N LEU A 118 -8.56 21.25 -11.17
CA LEU A 118 -8.52 21.80 -9.83
C LEU A 118 -7.19 22.54 -9.65
N PRO A 119 -7.21 23.86 -9.39
CA PRO A 119 -5.99 24.62 -9.25
C PRO A 119 -5.25 24.19 -7.98
N VAL A 120 -4.02 23.71 -8.13
CA VAL A 120 -3.13 23.38 -7.01
C VAL A 120 -1.88 24.22 -7.08
N GLN A 121 -1.57 24.91 -5.99
CA GLN A 121 -0.34 25.68 -5.86
C GLN A 121 0.81 24.75 -5.45
N LYS A 122 1.99 24.95 -6.03
CA LYS A 122 3.16 24.14 -5.70
C LYS A 122 3.55 24.30 -4.23
N GLY A 123 3.81 23.18 -3.56
CA GLY A 123 4.25 23.11 -2.18
C GLY A 123 3.18 23.40 -1.12
N ILE A 124 1.96 23.76 -1.51
CA ILE A 124 0.86 24.06 -0.56
C ILE A 124 -0.10 22.87 -0.50
N PRO A 125 -0.33 22.27 0.68
CA PRO A 125 -1.33 21.22 0.83
C PRO A 125 -2.73 21.77 0.60
N LEU A 126 -3.46 21.16 -0.33
CA LEU A 126 -4.87 21.45 -0.57
C LEU A 126 -5.73 20.24 -0.23
N THR A 127 -6.76 20.48 0.56
CA THR A 127 -7.72 19.46 0.97
C THR A 127 -9.01 19.58 0.17
N PHE A 128 -9.48 18.45 -0.34
CA PHE A 128 -10.69 18.34 -1.14
C PHE A 128 -11.64 17.30 -0.54
N ALA A 129 -12.93 17.61 -0.53
CA ALA A 129 -13.95 16.62 -0.24
C ALA A 129 -14.12 15.66 -1.43
N VAL A 130 -14.21 14.36 -1.13
CA VAL A 130 -14.49 13.29 -2.11
C VAL A 130 -16.00 13.11 -2.31
N GLY A 131 -16.82 13.56 -1.35
CA GLY A 131 -18.27 13.43 -1.33
C GLY A 131 -18.72 12.28 -0.44
N GLU A 132 -18.44 11.04 -0.85
CA GLU A 132 -18.76 9.84 -0.07
C GLU A 132 -17.50 9.12 0.42
N PRO A 133 -17.53 8.45 1.60
CA PRO A 133 -16.42 7.64 2.06
C PRO A 133 -16.08 6.52 1.07
N ALA A 134 -14.89 6.59 0.49
CA ALA A 134 -14.44 5.70 -0.56
C ALA A 134 -13.27 4.84 -0.07
N PRO A 135 -13.22 3.54 -0.44
CA PRO A 135 -12.10 2.69 -0.07
C PRO A 135 -10.83 3.12 -0.82
N VAL A 136 -9.71 3.07 -0.10
CA VAL A 136 -8.34 3.31 -0.61
C VAL A 136 -7.38 2.25 -0.08
N ARG A 137 -6.44 1.84 -0.92
CA ARG A 137 -5.35 0.90 -0.61
C ARG A 137 -4.02 1.54 -0.99
N ILE A 138 -3.08 1.52 -0.05
CA ILE A 138 -1.76 2.10 -0.18
C ILE A 138 -0.74 0.97 -0.11
N GLU A 139 0.03 0.81 -1.17
CA GLU A 139 1.10 -0.17 -1.28
C GLU A 139 2.44 0.55 -1.45
N ARG A 140 3.47 0.08 -0.77
CA ARG A 140 4.84 0.54 -1.00
C ARG A 140 5.42 -0.24 -2.17
N ILE A 141 6.06 0.46 -3.09
CA ILE A 141 6.81 -0.14 -4.20
C ILE A 141 8.23 -0.42 -3.70
N GLY A 142 8.54 -1.70 -3.54
CA GLY A 142 9.83 -2.20 -3.12
C GLY A 142 10.83 -2.35 -4.27
N PRO A 143 12.06 -2.79 -3.94
CA PRO A 143 13.06 -3.14 -4.94
C PRO A 143 12.48 -4.12 -5.96
N ARG A 144 12.82 -3.93 -7.24
CA ARG A 144 12.36 -4.77 -8.36
C ARG A 144 10.84 -4.76 -8.62
N GLY A 145 10.12 -3.75 -8.11
CA GLY A 145 8.69 -3.57 -8.40
C GLY A 145 7.76 -4.46 -7.57
N SER A 146 8.28 -5.09 -6.50
CA SER A 146 7.45 -5.75 -5.50
C SER A 146 6.50 -4.75 -4.84
N ARG A 147 5.31 -5.20 -4.44
CA ARG A 147 4.31 -4.37 -3.77
C ARG A 147 4.04 -4.93 -2.39
N GLU A 148 4.16 -4.07 -1.39
CA GLU A 148 3.88 -4.39 0.00
C GLU A 148 2.70 -3.54 0.48
N LEU A 149 1.65 -4.17 0.98
CA LEU A 149 0.52 -3.42 1.56
C LEU A 149 0.99 -2.66 2.80
N VAL A 150 0.81 -1.34 2.80
CA VAL A 150 1.16 -0.48 3.92
C VAL A 150 -0.07 -0.15 4.76
N GLN A 151 -1.13 0.31 4.08
CA GLN A 151 -2.37 0.75 4.72
C GLN A 151 -3.57 0.50 3.80
N GLU A 152 -4.73 0.24 4.40
CA GLU A 152 -6.01 0.09 3.71
C GLU A 152 -7.10 0.72 4.58
N GLY A 153 -8.04 1.44 3.96
CA GLY A 153 -9.08 2.12 4.73
C GLY A 153 -10.11 2.84 3.85
N ARG A 154 -10.93 3.68 4.48
CA ARG A 154 -11.92 4.52 3.78
C ARG A 154 -11.64 5.98 4.05
N VAL A 155 -11.76 6.81 3.03
CA VAL A 155 -11.49 8.25 3.11
C VAL A 155 -12.64 9.05 2.53
N ALA A 156 -12.95 10.17 3.17
CA ALA A 156 -13.93 11.15 2.69
C ALA A 156 -13.26 12.45 2.21
N PHE A 157 -11.97 12.63 2.55
CA PHE A 157 -11.17 13.77 2.16
C PHE A 157 -9.87 13.31 1.49
N LEU A 158 -9.36 14.16 0.62
CA LEU A 158 -8.10 14.01 -0.10
C LEU A 158 -7.27 15.27 0.12
N GLU A 159 -6.09 15.15 0.69
CA GLU A 159 -5.08 16.20 0.74
C GLU A 159 -4.01 15.92 -0.31
N VAL A 160 -3.72 16.92 -1.17
CA VAL A 160 -2.70 16.82 -2.21
C VAL A 160 -1.68 17.94 -2.06
N VAL A 161 -0.40 17.58 -2.14
CA VAL A 161 0.73 18.50 -2.30
C VAL A 161 1.37 18.23 -3.65
N CYS A 162 1.48 19.23 -4.52
CA CYS A 162 2.19 19.12 -5.79
C CYS A 162 3.55 19.82 -5.67
N ASN A 163 4.66 19.19 -6.08
CA ASN A 163 5.98 19.82 -6.19
C ASN A 163 6.28 20.23 -7.64
#